data_AF-A0A8S3F5D6-F1
#
_entry.id   AF-A0A8S3F5D6-F1
#
_cell.length_a   1.000
_cell.length_b   1.000
_cell.length_c   1.000
_cell.angle_alpha   90.00
_cell.angle_beta   90.00
_cell.angle_gamma   90.00
#
_symmetry.space_group_name_H-M   'P 1'
#
loop_
_entity.id
_entity.type
_entity.pdbx_description
1 polymer ?
#
loop_
_entity_poly.entity_id
_entity_poly.type
_entity_poly.pdbx_seq_one_letter_code
_entity_poly.pdbx_strand_id
1 'polypeptide(L)'
;EIHIPFNTILPMLHPNDIVIGGWDINGANIGEAMERACVFDYALQEKLKPKLSKLKPLPSIYYPDFIAANQEDRANNLIPKGTKQQDLEHLRNDIRTFKRNNNLEKVIILWTANTERYTDVRPGLNTTKEEVLQSIADNDDEISPSNIFACAAILENCPYINGSPQNTLVPGIIELAEKHNVFIGGDDFKSGQTKLKSVLADFLVSAGLKLESIVSYNHLGNNDGKNLSAPQQFRSKEISKSNVVDDMVGANHLLYDKKTNEHPDHVVVIKYVPFVKDSKRAMDEYISSI
;
A
#
# COMPACT_ATOMS: atom_id res chain seq x y z
N GLU A 1 1.82 -2.17 -37.83
CA GLU A 1 1.97 -3.05 -36.64
C GLU A 1 0.64 -3.70 -36.33
N ILE A 2 0.66 -4.92 -35.79
CA ILE A 2 -0.55 -5.61 -35.31
C ILE A 2 -0.54 -5.51 -33.77
N HIS A 3 -1.57 -4.90 -33.21
CA HIS A 3 -1.75 -4.78 -31.76
C HIS A 3 -2.86 -5.72 -31.31
N ILE A 4 -2.64 -6.43 -30.21
CA ILE A 4 -3.64 -7.31 -29.58
C ILE A 4 -3.83 -6.91 -28.11
N PRO A 5 -5.01 -7.17 -27.51
CA PRO A 5 -5.22 -6.91 -26.09
C PRO A 5 -4.25 -7.71 -25.22
N PHE A 6 -3.65 -7.08 -24.21
CA PHE A 6 -2.59 -7.69 -23.39
C PHE A 6 -3.00 -9.05 -22.78
N ASN A 7 -4.23 -9.14 -22.28
CA ASN A 7 -4.78 -10.35 -21.68
C ASN A 7 -5.09 -11.48 -22.68
N THR A 8 -4.88 -11.27 -23.99
CA THR A 8 -5.05 -12.32 -25.02
C THR A 8 -3.75 -13.02 -25.39
N ILE A 9 -2.62 -12.55 -24.86
CA ILE A 9 -1.30 -13.17 -25.08
C ILE A 9 -1.22 -14.53 -24.38
N LEU A 10 -1.70 -14.62 -23.13
CA LEU A 10 -1.82 -15.84 -22.33
C LEU A 10 -3.11 -15.79 -21.50
N PRO A 11 -3.67 -16.94 -21.07
CA PRO A 11 -4.85 -16.95 -20.21
C PRO A 11 -4.63 -16.17 -18.91
N MET A 12 -5.48 -15.18 -18.66
CA MET A 12 -5.47 -14.37 -17.43
C MET A 12 -6.85 -14.37 -16.79
N LEU A 13 -6.89 -14.28 -15.45
CA LEU A 13 -8.14 -14.16 -14.70
C LEU A 13 -8.87 -12.88 -15.10
N HIS A 14 -10.17 -12.99 -15.39
CA HIS A 14 -11.00 -11.82 -15.64
C HIS A 14 -11.50 -11.23 -14.31
N PRO A 15 -11.51 -9.90 -14.10
CA PRO A 15 -11.96 -9.31 -12.84
C PRO A 15 -13.38 -9.66 -12.41
N ASN A 16 -14.26 -10.00 -13.37
CA ASN A 16 -15.63 -10.46 -13.08
C ASN A 16 -15.70 -11.78 -12.31
N ASP A 17 -14.62 -12.58 -12.34
CA ASP A 17 -14.55 -13.89 -11.68
C ASP A 17 -13.92 -13.79 -10.27
N ILE A 18 -13.55 -12.58 -9.84
CA ILE A 18 -12.95 -12.36 -8.52
C ILE A 18 -14.03 -12.32 -7.45
N VAL A 19 -13.92 -13.22 -6.47
CA VAL A 19 -14.69 -13.16 -5.22
C VAL A 19 -13.95 -12.26 -4.23
N ILE A 20 -14.58 -11.17 -3.81
CA ILE A 20 -13.97 -10.16 -2.93
C ILE A 20 -14.52 -10.30 -1.50
N GLY A 21 -13.60 -10.34 -0.55
CA GLY A 21 -13.83 -10.19 0.89
C GLY A 21 -12.69 -9.39 1.51
N GLY A 22 -12.70 -9.19 2.83
CA GLY A 22 -11.61 -8.52 3.51
C GLY A 22 -11.99 -7.96 4.87
N TRP A 23 -11.08 -7.19 5.44
CA TRP A 23 -11.15 -6.63 6.78
C TRP A 23 -11.13 -5.10 6.72
N ASP A 24 -11.80 -4.44 7.65
CA ASP A 24 -11.72 -2.99 7.87
C ASP A 24 -11.98 -2.72 9.35
N ILE A 25 -11.23 -1.77 9.92
CA ILE A 25 -11.44 -1.30 11.30
C ILE A 25 -12.81 -0.60 11.46
N ASN A 26 -13.50 -0.28 10.36
CA ASN A 26 -14.83 0.29 10.32
C ASN A 26 -15.88 -0.72 9.82
N GLY A 27 -16.97 -0.88 10.55
CA GLY A 27 -18.01 -1.89 10.28
C GLY A 27 -19.07 -1.49 9.25
N ALA A 28 -18.92 -0.34 8.59
CA ALA A 28 -19.85 0.10 7.55
C ALA A 28 -19.89 -0.90 6.40
N ASN A 29 -21.08 -1.17 5.88
CA ASN A 29 -21.21 -2.04 4.70
C ASN A 29 -20.63 -1.35 3.45
N ILE A 30 -20.34 -2.11 2.39
CA ILE A 30 -19.68 -1.55 1.19
C ILE A 30 -20.56 -0.50 0.49
N GLY A 31 -21.89 -0.56 0.63
CA GLY A 31 -22.79 0.50 0.13
C GLY A 31 -22.60 1.83 0.86
N GLU A 32 -22.53 1.81 2.19
CA GLU A 32 -22.23 2.99 3.02
C GLU A 32 -20.79 3.48 2.78
N ALA A 33 -19.83 2.56 2.61
CA ALA A 33 -18.45 2.90 2.29
C ALA A 33 -18.33 3.61 0.93
N MET A 34 -19.10 3.18 -0.07
CA MET A 34 -19.16 3.80 -1.40
C MET A 34 -19.70 5.24 -1.31
N GLU A 35 -20.78 5.46 -0.57
CA GLU A 35 -21.34 6.80 -0.35
C GLU A 35 -20.33 7.72 0.36
N ARG A 36 -19.73 7.22 1.44
CA ARG A 36 -18.68 7.93 2.19
C ARG A 36 -17.48 8.29 1.32
N ALA A 37 -17.08 7.41 0.41
CA ALA A 37 -15.92 7.63 -0.45
C ALA A 37 -16.16 8.73 -1.50
N CYS A 38 -17.41 8.96 -1.92
CA CYS A 38 -17.76 9.96 -2.93
C CYS A 38 -16.98 9.82 -4.25
N VAL A 39 -16.73 8.58 -4.69
CA VAL A 39 -15.94 8.29 -5.90
C VAL A 39 -16.83 8.08 -7.14
N PHE A 40 -17.81 7.18 -7.05
CA PHE A 40 -18.72 6.92 -8.16
C PHE A 40 -19.78 8.01 -8.30
N ASP A 41 -20.27 8.23 -9.52
CA ASP A 41 -21.43 9.08 -9.76
C ASP A 41 -22.66 8.55 -9.01
N TYR A 42 -23.50 9.48 -8.53
CA TYR A 42 -24.68 9.17 -7.73
C TYR A 42 -25.62 8.13 -8.39
N ALA A 43 -25.88 8.26 -9.70
CA ALA A 43 -26.75 7.33 -10.41
C ALA A 43 -26.19 5.89 -10.45
N LEU A 44 -24.87 5.72 -10.44
CA LEU A 44 -24.25 4.40 -10.32
C LEU A 44 -24.33 3.88 -8.89
N GLN A 45 -24.14 4.75 -7.90
CA GLN A 45 -24.30 4.39 -6.49
C GLN A 45 -25.70 3.81 -6.20
N GLU A 46 -26.75 4.48 -6.66
CA GLU A 46 -28.14 4.00 -6.51
C GLU A 46 -28.35 2.59 -7.09
N LYS A 47 -27.74 2.31 -8.25
CA LYS A 47 -27.84 0.99 -8.89
C LYS A 47 -27.07 -0.10 -8.13
N LEU A 48 -25.92 0.24 -7.53
CA LEU A 48 -25.04 -0.72 -6.87
C LEU A 48 -25.39 -0.94 -5.39
N LYS A 49 -25.96 0.05 -4.72
CA LYS A 49 -26.25 0.04 -3.28
C LYS A 49 -27.00 -1.21 -2.80
N PRO A 50 -28.08 -1.69 -3.47
CA PRO A 50 -28.78 -2.90 -3.03
C PRO A 50 -27.90 -4.18 -3.02
N LYS A 51 -26.87 -4.23 -3.87
CA LYS A 51 -25.90 -5.32 -3.91
C LYS A 51 -24.77 -5.11 -2.91
N LEU A 52 -24.16 -3.92 -2.92
CA LEU A 52 -22.98 -3.61 -2.09
C LEU A 52 -23.31 -3.56 -0.60
N SER A 53 -24.52 -3.17 -0.20
CA SER A 53 -24.90 -3.16 1.22
C SER A 53 -25.01 -4.54 1.86
N LYS A 54 -24.99 -5.62 1.05
CA LYS A 54 -24.92 -7.00 1.55
C LYS A 54 -23.50 -7.42 1.93
N LEU A 55 -22.50 -6.69 1.47
CA LEU A 55 -21.09 -6.97 1.75
C LEU A 55 -20.66 -6.17 2.98
N LYS A 56 -20.11 -6.85 3.97
CA LYS A 56 -19.57 -6.24 5.19
C LYS A 56 -18.12 -6.68 5.40
N PRO A 57 -17.22 -5.77 5.78
CA PRO A 57 -15.86 -6.14 6.14
C PRO A 57 -15.85 -6.97 7.43
N LEU A 58 -14.91 -7.91 7.51
CA LEU A 58 -14.57 -8.61 8.74
C LEU A 58 -13.91 -7.64 9.74
N PRO A 59 -14.02 -7.88 11.06
CA PRO A 59 -13.29 -7.11 12.07
C PRO A 59 -11.78 -7.20 11.86
N SER A 60 -11.06 -6.08 11.99
CA SER A 60 -9.61 -6.03 11.73
C SER A 60 -8.78 -5.85 13.00
N ILE A 61 -7.48 -6.08 12.89
CA ILE A 61 -6.48 -5.64 13.86
C ILE A 61 -6.38 -4.11 13.82
N TYR A 62 -6.26 -3.48 14.99
CA TYR A 62 -5.99 -2.04 15.12
C TYR A 62 -4.99 -1.77 16.25
N TYR A 63 -3.80 -1.32 15.86
CA TYR A 63 -2.77 -0.83 16.77
C TYR A 63 -2.66 0.69 16.57
N PRO A 64 -3.16 1.51 17.50
CA PRO A 64 -3.30 2.96 17.31
C PRO A 64 -2.01 3.67 16.89
N ASP A 65 -0.87 3.24 17.42
CA ASP A 65 0.43 3.88 17.21
C ASP A 65 0.99 3.74 15.79
N PHE A 66 0.39 2.90 14.95
CA PHE A 66 0.86 2.68 13.58
C PHE A 66 0.22 3.61 12.56
N ILE A 67 -0.97 4.15 12.83
CA ILE A 67 -1.70 5.05 11.92
C ILE A 67 -1.98 6.39 12.60
N ALA A 68 -2.54 7.35 11.85
CA ALA A 68 -2.82 8.66 12.43
C ALA A 68 -3.86 8.56 13.56
N ALA A 69 -3.63 9.23 14.69
CA ALA A 69 -4.57 9.26 15.83
C ALA A 69 -5.99 9.72 15.43
N ASN A 70 -6.12 10.51 14.35
CA ASN A 70 -7.39 10.96 13.80
C ASN A 70 -8.26 9.84 13.14
N GLN A 71 -7.80 8.59 13.20
CA GLN A 71 -8.52 7.38 12.80
C GLN A 71 -9.22 6.69 13.97
N GLU A 72 -9.00 7.12 15.23
CA GLU A 72 -9.59 6.48 16.42
C GLU A 72 -11.12 6.38 16.34
N ASP A 73 -11.80 7.48 16.01
CA ASP A 73 -13.28 7.51 15.88
C ASP A 73 -13.81 6.60 14.76
N ARG A 74 -12.95 6.18 13.82
CA ARG A 74 -13.33 5.27 12.72
C ARG A 74 -13.31 3.81 13.15
N ALA A 75 -12.51 3.46 14.16
CA ALA A 75 -12.23 2.10 14.59
C ALA A 75 -13.35 1.53 15.48
N ASN A 76 -14.34 0.88 14.87
CA ASN A 76 -15.48 0.26 15.56
C ASN A 76 -15.75 -1.20 15.18
N ASN A 77 -14.88 -1.80 14.37
CA ASN A 77 -14.99 -3.18 13.87
C ASN A 77 -13.65 -3.87 14.06
N LEU A 78 -13.36 -4.21 15.31
CA LEU A 78 -12.05 -4.71 15.73
C LEU A 78 -12.15 -6.16 16.19
N ILE A 79 -11.09 -6.93 15.92
CA ILE A 79 -10.90 -8.23 16.54
C ILE A 79 -10.85 -8.03 18.08
N PRO A 80 -11.43 -8.93 18.89
CA PRO A 80 -11.33 -8.84 20.33
C PRO A 80 -9.88 -8.71 20.79
N LYS A 81 -9.63 -7.81 21.74
CA LYS A 81 -8.27 -7.54 22.24
C LYS A 81 -7.59 -8.83 22.71
N GLY A 82 -6.43 -9.11 22.15
CA GLY A 82 -5.62 -10.28 22.44
C GLY A 82 -4.12 -9.99 22.29
N THR A 83 -3.32 -11.05 22.24
CA THR A 83 -1.91 -10.96 21.86
C THR A 83 -1.76 -10.89 20.34
N LYS A 84 -0.63 -10.37 19.84
CA LYS A 84 -0.31 -10.36 18.41
C LYS A 84 -0.30 -11.77 17.81
N GLN A 85 0.06 -12.78 18.61
CA GLN A 85 -0.07 -14.19 18.23
C GLN A 85 -1.53 -14.64 18.05
N GLN A 86 -2.45 -14.17 18.90
CA GLN A 86 -3.88 -14.44 18.75
C GLN A 86 -4.44 -13.74 17.51
N ASP A 87 -4.02 -12.51 17.26
CA ASP A 87 -4.38 -11.76 16.06
C ASP A 87 -3.89 -12.48 14.78
N LEU A 88 -2.65 -12.98 14.77
CA LEU A 88 -2.11 -13.81 13.69
C LEU A 88 -2.98 -15.04 13.42
N GLU A 89 -3.29 -15.83 14.45
CA GLU A 89 -4.13 -17.03 14.29
C GLU A 89 -5.57 -16.70 13.88
N HIS A 90 -6.11 -15.57 14.32
CA HIS A 90 -7.42 -15.09 13.88
C HIS A 90 -7.44 -14.84 12.37
N LEU A 91 -6.47 -14.07 11.86
CA LEU A 91 -6.37 -13.79 10.43
C LEU A 91 -6.15 -15.06 9.60
N ARG A 92 -5.32 -15.99 10.07
CA ARG A 92 -5.13 -17.29 9.42
C ARG A 92 -6.43 -18.07 9.33
N ASN A 93 -7.23 -18.10 10.40
CA ASN A 93 -8.53 -18.75 10.40
C ASN A 93 -9.53 -18.08 9.46
N ASP A 94 -9.53 -16.75 9.38
CA ASP A 94 -10.38 -15.99 8.45
C ASP A 94 -10.03 -16.32 6.99
N ILE A 95 -8.75 -16.38 6.64
CA ILE A 95 -8.28 -16.78 5.30
C ILE A 95 -8.78 -18.19 4.94
N ARG A 96 -8.59 -19.17 5.82
CA ARG A 96 -9.07 -20.54 5.61
C ARG A 96 -10.59 -20.61 5.48
N THR A 97 -11.30 -19.85 6.30
CA THR A 97 -12.77 -19.82 6.31
C THR A 97 -13.31 -19.18 5.04
N PHE A 98 -12.75 -18.05 4.60
CA PHE A 98 -13.10 -17.40 3.33
C PHE A 98 -12.85 -18.32 2.14
N LYS A 99 -11.68 -18.98 2.10
CA LYS A 99 -11.32 -19.95 1.07
C LYS A 99 -12.34 -21.09 0.97
N ARG A 100 -12.67 -21.71 2.11
CA ARG A 100 -13.62 -22.83 2.21
C ARG A 100 -15.05 -22.42 1.86
N ASN A 101 -15.54 -21.31 2.41
CA ASN A 101 -16.94 -20.87 2.23
C ASN A 101 -17.26 -20.49 0.79
N ASN A 102 -16.25 -20.08 0.01
CA ASN A 102 -16.40 -19.70 -1.39
C ASN A 102 -15.83 -20.77 -2.36
N ASN A 103 -15.41 -21.94 -1.85
CA ASN A 103 -14.82 -23.02 -2.64
C ASN A 103 -13.67 -22.54 -3.56
N LEU A 104 -12.75 -21.74 -3.01
CA LEU A 104 -11.67 -21.12 -3.76
C LEU A 104 -10.40 -21.98 -3.74
N GLU A 105 -9.73 -22.10 -4.89
CA GLU A 105 -8.41 -22.74 -4.98
C GLU A 105 -7.29 -21.78 -4.55
N LYS A 106 -7.42 -20.50 -4.95
CA LYS A 106 -6.42 -19.45 -4.75
C LYS A 106 -7.04 -18.26 -4.01
N VAL A 107 -6.26 -17.68 -3.11
CA VAL A 107 -6.59 -16.44 -2.40
C VAL A 107 -5.37 -15.54 -2.46
N ILE A 108 -5.58 -14.25 -2.72
CA ILE A 108 -4.55 -13.21 -2.70
C ILE A 108 -4.95 -12.21 -1.61
N ILE A 109 -4.01 -11.85 -0.75
CA ILE A 109 -4.18 -10.82 0.26
C ILE A 109 -3.56 -9.53 -0.26
N LEU A 110 -4.31 -8.43 -0.23
CA LEU A 110 -3.84 -7.14 -0.70
C LEU A 110 -4.13 -6.08 0.37
N TRP A 111 -3.07 -5.41 0.83
CA TRP A 111 -3.17 -4.30 1.77
C TRP A 111 -3.54 -3.01 1.04
N THR A 112 -4.74 -2.50 1.30
CA THR A 112 -5.22 -1.20 0.81
C THR A 112 -5.80 -0.35 1.95
N ALA A 113 -5.34 -0.59 3.18
CA ALA A 113 -5.76 0.14 4.37
C ALA A 113 -4.99 1.47 4.50
N ASN A 114 -5.14 2.14 5.65
CA ASN A 114 -4.37 3.34 5.98
C ASN A 114 -2.86 3.08 5.85
N THR A 115 -2.12 4.09 5.39
CA THR A 115 -0.65 4.07 5.43
C THR A 115 -0.19 4.04 6.88
N GLU A 116 0.64 3.06 7.22
CA GLU A 116 1.28 2.98 8.54
C GLU A 116 2.58 3.80 8.56
N ARG A 117 3.07 4.11 9.76
CA ARG A 117 4.47 4.53 9.94
C ARG A 117 5.40 3.36 9.62
N TYR A 118 6.68 3.66 9.41
CA TYR A 118 7.68 2.59 9.32
C TYR A 118 7.87 1.90 10.67
N THR A 119 8.15 0.60 10.62
CA THR A 119 8.70 -0.17 11.74
C THR A 119 10.22 -0.04 11.76
N ASP A 120 10.83 -0.17 12.94
CA ASP A 120 12.27 -0.35 13.04
C ASP A 120 12.72 -1.66 12.39
N VAL A 121 13.94 -1.69 11.84
CA VAL A 121 14.56 -2.91 11.31
C VAL A 121 15.89 -3.13 12.01
N ARG A 122 15.98 -4.18 12.83
CA ARG A 122 17.19 -4.48 13.63
C ARG A 122 17.29 -5.95 14.03
N PRO A 123 18.52 -6.48 14.26
CA PRO A 123 18.74 -7.82 14.77
C PRO A 123 17.98 -8.08 16.08
N GLY A 124 17.46 -9.29 16.24
CA GLY A 124 16.61 -9.69 17.37
C GLY A 124 15.16 -9.21 17.31
N LEU A 125 14.74 -8.55 16.23
CA LEU A 125 13.37 -8.07 16.03
C LEU A 125 12.73 -8.66 14.77
N ASN A 126 13.30 -8.36 13.60
CA ASN A 126 12.63 -8.69 12.34
C ASN A 126 13.57 -8.88 11.14
N THR A 127 14.84 -9.21 11.40
CA THR A 127 15.84 -9.43 10.35
C THR A 127 15.88 -10.86 9.84
N THR A 128 15.36 -11.82 10.60
CA THR A 128 15.16 -13.23 10.16
C THR A 128 13.72 -13.67 10.37
N LYS A 129 13.29 -14.74 9.69
CA LYS A 129 11.93 -15.27 9.86
C LYS A 129 11.68 -15.75 11.29
N GLU A 130 12.69 -16.34 11.95
CA GLU A 130 12.57 -16.79 13.34
C GLU A 130 12.37 -15.60 14.27
N GLU A 131 13.10 -14.50 14.05
CA GLU A 131 12.94 -13.26 14.82
C GLU A 131 11.53 -12.67 14.65
N VAL A 132 11.04 -12.53 13.41
CA VAL A 132 9.68 -11.98 13.17
C VAL A 132 8.61 -12.79 13.89
N LEU A 133 8.65 -14.12 13.78
CA LEU A 133 7.67 -15.00 14.42
C LEU A 133 7.79 -14.94 15.95
N GLN A 134 9.01 -14.85 16.49
CA GLN A 134 9.24 -14.71 17.92
C GLN A 134 8.76 -13.35 18.44
N SER A 135 9.02 -12.25 17.73
CA SER A 135 8.54 -10.91 18.09
C SER A 135 7.01 -10.80 18.04
N ILE A 136 6.34 -11.53 17.13
CA ILE A 136 4.88 -11.67 17.18
C ILE A 136 4.44 -12.41 18.46
N ALA A 137 5.10 -13.51 18.80
CA ALA A 137 4.79 -14.27 20.01
C ALA A 137 5.00 -13.46 21.31
N ASP A 138 6.04 -12.64 21.32
CA ASP A 138 6.43 -11.79 22.46
C ASP A 138 5.64 -10.48 22.55
N ASN A 139 4.72 -10.22 21.60
CA ASN A 139 3.95 -8.98 21.51
C ASN A 139 4.81 -7.72 21.34
N ASP A 140 5.94 -7.82 20.64
CA ASP A 140 6.87 -6.69 20.46
C ASP A 140 6.17 -5.50 19.79
N ASP A 141 6.32 -4.30 20.36
CA ASP A 141 5.62 -3.08 19.93
C ASP A 141 5.90 -2.70 18.47
N GLU A 142 7.08 -3.06 17.92
CA GLU A 142 7.47 -2.76 16.54
C GLU A 142 6.95 -3.76 15.50
N ILE A 143 6.08 -4.70 15.89
CA ILE A 143 5.29 -5.51 14.95
C ILE A 143 4.00 -4.77 14.57
N SER A 144 3.90 -4.32 13.33
CA SER A 144 2.72 -3.61 12.84
C SER A 144 1.55 -4.55 12.51
N PRO A 145 0.31 -4.04 12.40
CA PRO A 145 -0.80 -4.81 11.83
C PRO A 145 -0.46 -5.38 10.45
N SER A 146 0.14 -4.59 9.55
CA SER A 146 0.51 -5.08 8.22
C SER A 146 1.54 -6.23 8.24
N ASN A 147 2.48 -6.25 9.20
CA ASN A 147 3.38 -7.40 9.40
C ASN A 147 2.59 -8.67 9.74
N ILE A 148 1.59 -8.58 10.62
CA ILE A 148 0.77 -9.73 11.00
C ILE A 148 -0.05 -10.23 9.80
N PHE A 149 -0.64 -9.34 9.00
CA PHE A 149 -1.33 -9.72 7.76
C PHE A 149 -0.39 -10.40 6.74
N ALA A 150 0.84 -9.90 6.58
CA ALA A 150 1.83 -10.50 5.70
C ALA A 150 2.23 -11.91 6.18
N CYS A 151 2.54 -12.07 7.47
CA CYS A 151 2.83 -13.37 8.07
C CYS A 151 1.63 -14.33 7.95
N ALA A 152 0.41 -13.88 8.23
CA ALA A 152 -0.80 -14.69 8.09
C ALA A 152 -0.99 -15.20 6.66
N ALA A 153 -0.83 -14.31 5.66
CA ALA A 153 -0.94 -14.66 4.26
C ALA A 153 0.10 -15.70 3.85
N ILE A 154 1.37 -15.49 4.22
CA ILE A 154 2.47 -16.42 3.92
C ILE A 154 2.24 -17.79 4.56
N LEU A 155 1.88 -17.83 5.85
CA LEU A 155 1.63 -19.07 6.58
C LEU A 155 0.39 -19.84 6.07
N GLU A 156 -0.51 -19.17 5.35
CA GLU A 156 -1.65 -19.78 4.65
C GLU A 156 -1.40 -20.02 3.15
N ASN A 157 -0.15 -19.90 2.69
CA ASN A 157 0.24 -20.07 1.29
C ASN A 157 -0.54 -19.16 0.31
N CYS A 158 -0.86 -17.94 0.76
CA CYS A 158 -1.58 -16.95 -0.01
C CYS A 158 -0.62 -15.80 -0.38
N PRO A 159 -0.51 -15.42 -1.67
CA PRO A 159 0.27 -14.26 -2.05
C PRO A 159 -0.16 -13.00 -1.30
N TYR A 160 0.81 -12.16 -0.93
CA TYR A 160 0.58 -10.90 -0.23
C TYR A 160 1.06 -9.71 -1.05
N ILE A 161 0.21 -8.69 -1.19
CA ILE A 161 0.53 -7.45 -1.93
C ILE A 161 0.41 -6.26 -0.98
N ASN A 162 1.50 -5.53 -0.78
CA ASN A 162 1.51 -4.27 -0.05
C ASN A 162 1.20 -3.09 -1.00
N GLY A 163 -0.03 -2.58 -0.94
CA GLY A 163 -0.45 -1.43 -1.73
C GLY A 163 -0.15 -0.06 -1.09
N SER A 164 0.50 -0.04 0.07
CA SER A 164 0.83 1.16 0.84
C SER A 164 2.34 1.30 1.04
N PRO A 165 2.86 2.46 1.46
CA PRO A 165 4.29 2.74 1.41
C PRO A 165 5.06 2.33 2.67
N GLN A 166 4.42 1.81 3.71
CA GLN A 166 5.16 1.34 4.89
C GLN A 166 6.03 0.12 4.55
N ASN A 167 7.11 -0.08 5.31
CA ASN A 167 8.08 -1.17 5.13
C ASN A 167 7.58 -2.52 5.69
N THR A 168 6.37 -2.96 5.32
CA THR A 168 5.80 -4.24 5.77
C THR A 168 6.72 -5.43 5.46
N LEU A 169 7.39 -5.41 4.32
CA LEU A 169 8.23 -6.51 3.82
C LEU A 169 9.67 -6.41 4.36
N VAL A 170 9.81 -6.41 5.69
CA VAL A 170 11.12 -6.47 6.40
C VAL A 170 11.88 -7.76 6.05
N PRO A 171 13.23 -7.82 6.24
CA PRO A 171 14.03 -8.96 5.80
C PRO A 171 13.54 -10.31 6.31
N GLY A 172 13.08 -10.40 7.56
CA GLY A 172 12.54 -11.65 8.10
C GLY A 172 11.22 -12.09 7.47
N ILE A 173 10.38 -11.16 6.98
CA ILE A 173 9.16 -11.48 6.24
C ILE A 173 9.49 -11.95 4.82
N ILE A 174 10.50 -11.35 4.18
CA ILE A 174 11.01 -11.82 2.89
C ILE A 174 11.55 -13.26 3.03
N GLU A 175 12.39 -13.52 4.04
CA GLU A 175 12.90 -14.87 4.32
C GLU A 175 11.77 -15.88 4.61
N LEU A 176 10.73 -15.45 5.35
CA LEU A 176 9.56 -16.28 5.63
C LEU A 176 8.83 -16.66 4.33
N ALA A 177 8.64 -15.70 3.43
CA ALA A 177 7.99 -15.91 2.12
C ALA A 177 8.82 -16.85 1.23
N GLU A 178 10.13 -16.68 1.18
CA GLU A 178 11.07 -17.57 0.47
C GLU A 178 10.96 -19.01 1.00
N LYS A 179 10.97 -19.18 2.33
CA LYS A 179 10.86 -20.50 2.95
C LYS A 179 9.55 -21.22 2.62
N HIS A 180 8.45 -20.48 2.47
CA HIS A 180 7.12 -21.02 2.15
C HIS A 180 6.84 -21.06 0.64
N ASN A 181 7.75 -20.55 -0.19
CA ASN A 181 7.55 -20.39 -1.64
C ASN A 181 6.27 -19.60 -1.98
N VAL A 182 6.04 -18.49 -1.26
CA VAL A 182 4.86 -17.63 -1.45
C VAL A 182 5.27 -16.30 -2.07
N PHE A 183 4.48 -15.80 -3.02
CA PHE A 183 4.73 -14.50 -3.62
C PHE A 183 4.39 -13.36 -2.66
N ILE A 184 5.31 -12.42 -2.55
CA ILE A 184 5.07 -11.10 -1.96
C ILE A 184 5.36 -10.02 -3.00
N GLY A 185 4.67 -8.89 -2.94
CA GLY A 185 4.89 -7.77 -3.87
C GLY A 185 4.46 -6.44 -3.27
N GLY A 186 5.11 -5.35 -3.71
CA GLY A 186 4.99 -4.02 -3.13
C GLY A 186 6.18 -3.16 -3.53
N ASP A 187 6.34 -1.94 -3.03
CA ASP A 187 5.46 -1.22 -2.09
C ASP A 187 4.83 0.01 -2.78
N ASP A 188 3.65 0.41 -2.30
CA ASP A 188 2.84 1.55 -2.76
C ASP A 188 2.27 1.48 -4.19
N PHE A 189 1.02 1.90 -4.36
CA PHE A 189 0.39 1.96 -5.68
C PHE A 189 0.93 3.12 -6.53
N LYS A 190 1.53 2.79 -7.69
CA LYS A 190 1.93 3.77 -8.71
C LYS A 190 0.75 4.13 -9.65
N SER A 191 -0.12 5.03 -9.19
CA SER A 191 -1.37 5.38 -9.89
C SER A 191 -1.27 6.57 -10.86
N GLY A 192 -0.83 7.74 -10.37
CA GLY A 192 -0.95 9.03 -11.08
C GLY A 192 0.37 9.80 -11.19
N GLN A 193 0.61 10.76 -10.27
CA GLN A 193 1.77 11.65 -10.31
C GLN A 193 3.10 10.90 -10.44
N THR A 194 3.35 9.92 -9.57
CA THR A 194 4.58 9.11 -9.60
C THR A 194 4.71 8.32 -10.91
N LYS A 195 3.60 7.86 -11.50
CA LYS A 195 3.60 7.18 -12.79
C LYS A 195 4.08 8.11 -13.90
N LEU A 196 3.52 9.32 -13.96
CA LEU A 196 3.94 10.33 -14.94
C LEU A 196 5.39 10.77 -14.71
N LYS A 197 5.79 10.99 -13.45
CA LYS A 197 7.18 11.33 -13.07
C LYS A 197 8.17 10.30 -13.61
N SER A 198 7.91 9.00 -13.43
CA SER A 198 8.81 7.96 -13.92
C SER A 198 8.97 7.97 -15.45
N VAL A 199 7.91 8.32 -16.20
CA VAL A 199 7.99 8.43 -17.66
C VAL A 199 8.71 9.71 -18.09
N LEU A 200 8.41 10.84 -17.45
CA LEU A 200 8.99 12.13 -17.82
C LEU A 200 10.47 12.22 -17.46
N ALA A 201 10.87 11.72 -16.29
CA ALA A 201 12.26 11.71 -15.87
C ALA A 201 13.12 10.84 -16.79
N ASP A 202 12.66 9.63 -17.12
CA ASP A 202 13.30 8.75 -18.09
C ASP A 202 13.46 9.42 -19.47
N PHE A 203 12.38 10.03 -19.98
CA PHE A 203 12.41 10.76 -21.24
C PHE A 203 13.45 11.89 -21.26
N LEU A 204 13.46 12.77 -20.23
CA LEU A 204 14.35 13.92 -20.18
C LEU A 204 15.83 13.51 -20.10
N VAL A 205 16.15 12.56 -19.21
CA VAL A 205 17.52 12.05 -19.06
C VAL A 205 17.98 11.33 -20.32
N SER A 206 17.10 10.53 -20.94
CA SER A 206 17.37 9.84 -22.21
C SER A 206 17.59 10.82 -23.38
N ALA A 207 16.93 11.98 -23.35
CA ALA A 207 17.14 13.04 -24.32
C ALA A 207 18.43 13.87 -24.08
N GLY A 208 19.21 13.53 -23.04
CA GLY A 208 20.44 14.25 -22.69
C GLY A 208 20.20 15.53 -21.89
N LEU A 209 18.98 15.74 -21.37
CA LEU A 209 18.65 16.88 -20.52
C LEU A 209 18.86 16.51 -19.06
N LYS A 210 19.72 17.25 -18.36
CA LYS A 210 19.98 17.01 -16.95
C LYS A 210 18.88 17.64 -16.11
N LEU A 211 18.12 16.82 -15.38
CA LEU A 211 17.22 17.31 -14.35
C LEU A 211 18.04 17.85 -13.18
N GLU A 212 17.79 19.11 -12.84
CA GLU A 212 18.42 19.83 -11.73
C GLU A 212 17.49 19.91 -10.51
N SER A 213 16.18 20.05 -10.74
CA SER A 213 15.18 20.14 -9.66
C SER A 213 13.85 19.53 -10.05
N ILE A 214 13.24 18.82 -9.10
CA ILE A 214 11.92 18.21 -9.17
C ILE A 214 11.15 18.59 -7.91
N VAL A 215 10.08 19.36 -8.05
CA VAL A 215 9.23 19.74 -6.92
C VAL A 215 7.82 19.22 -7.14
N SER A 216 7.37 18.29 -6.30
CA SER A 216 6.10 17.57 -6.43
C SER A 216 5.13 17.91 -5.30
N TYR A 217 4.18 18.80 -5.56
CA TYR A 217 3.10 19.15 -4.63
C TYR A 217 1.84 18.33 -4.87
N ASN A 218 1.17 17.98 -3.77
CA ASN A 218 -0.08 17.23 -3.78
C ASN A 218 -1.04 17.74 -2.72
N HIS A 219 -2.33 17.78 -3.04
CA HIS A 219 -3.38 17.88 -2.02
C HIS A 219 -4.61 17.05 -2.36
N LEU A 220 -5.22 16.47 -1.32
CA LEU A 220 -6.39 15.59 -1.39
C LEU A 220 -7.20 15.68 -0.09
N GLY A 221 -8.49 15.37 -0.16
CA GLY A 221 -9.46 15.56 0.93
C GLY A 221 -10.15 14.28 1.39
N ASN A 222 -9.76 13.12 0.86
CA ASN A 222 -10.26 11.82 1.28
C ASN A 222 -9.55 11.33 2.56
N ASN A 223 -9.90 10.12 3.02
CA ASN A 223 -9.32 9.56 4.25
C ASN A 223 -7.82 9.29 4.14
N ASP A 224 -7.30 9.02 2.93
CA ASP A 224 -5.87 8.90 2.68
C ASP A 224 -5.15 10.22 3.03
N GLY A 225 -5.62 11.35 2.48
CA GLY A 225 -5.09 12.68 2.84
C GLY A 225 -5.22 13.00 4.33
N LYS A 226 -6.34 12.61 4.97
CA LYS A 226 -6.55 12.79 6.41
C LYS A 226 -5.54 11.99 7.24
N ASN A 227 -5.23 10.76 6.85
CA ASN A 227 -4.23 9.92 7.52
C ASN A 227 -2.81 10.47 7.30
N LEU A 228 -2.48 10.84 6.06
CA LEU A 228 -1.18 11.39 5.67
C LEU A 228 -0.94 12.82 6.20
N SER A 229 -1.90 13.44 6.89
CA SER A 229 -1.65 14.71 7.57
C SER A 229 -0.74 14.56 8.79
N ALA A 230 -0.60 13.34 9.32
CA ALA A 230 0.30 13.03 10.41
C ALA A 230 1.75 12.81 9.90
N PRO A 231 2.78 13.39 10.55
CA PRO A 231 4.15 13.36 10.03
C PRO A 231 4.73 11.97 9.81
N GLN A 232 4.46 11.02 10.71
CA GLN A 232 5.02 9.66 10.64
C GLN A 232 4.46 8.87 9.44
N GLN A 233 3.16 9.02 9.15
CA GLN A 233 2.52 8.40 7.99
C GLN A 233 2.91 9.10 6.68
N PHE A 234 3.08 10.43 6.72
CA PHE A 234 3.62 11.20 5.59
C PHE A 234 5.02 10.73 5.21
N ARG A 235 5.91 10.48 6.20
CA ARG A 235 7.29 10.06 5.96
C ARG A 235 7.37 8.77 5.14
N SER A 236 6.49 7.80 5.38
CA SER A 236 6.42 6.58 4.57
C SER A 236 6.15 6.90 3.09
N LYS A 237 5.19 7.80 2.83
CA LYS A 237 4.79 8.22 1.48
C LYS A 237 5.82 9.12 0.81
N GLU A 238 6.59 9.87 1.58
CA GLU A 238 7.68 10.70 1.09
C GLU A 238 8.81 9.84 0.51
N ILE A 239 9.27 8.84 1.27
CA ILE A 239 10.37 7.94 0.85
C ILE A 239 10.04 7.25 -0.48
N SER A 240 8.88 6.60 -0.58
CA SER A 240 8.46 5.88 -1.81
C SER A 240 8.31 6.79 -3.03
N LYS A 241 8.00 8.08 -2.85
CA LYS A 241 7.84 9.04 -3.96
C LYS A 241 9.13 9.73 -4.37
N SER A 242 10.11 9.80 -3.49
CA SER A 242 11.42 10.38 -3.78
C SER A 242 12.30 9.41 -4.55
N ASN A 243 12.36 8.13 -4.16
CA ASN A 243 13.29 7.15 -4.73
C ASN A 243 13.05 6.76 -6.20
N VAL A 244 11.99 7.27 -6.85
CA VAL A 244 11.59 6.85 -8.22
C VAL A 244 12.50 7.41 -9.33
N VAL A 245 13.42 8.30 -9.00
CA VAL A 245 14.36 8.91 -9.97
C VAL A 245 15.80 8.45 -9.79
N ASP A 246 16.09 7.71 -8.72
CA ASP A 246 17.46 7.35 -8.31
C ASP A 246 18.16 6.48 -9.36
N ASP A 247 17.44 5.55 -9.99
CA ASP A 247 17.96 4.67 -11.02
C ASP A 247 18.26 5.40 -12.33
N MET A 248 17.41 6.36 -12.72
CA MET A 248 17.61 7.20 -13.89
C MET A 248 18.84 8.10 -13.74
N VAL A 249 19.02 8.70 -12.56
CA VAL A 249 20.23 9.45 -12.21
C VAL A 249 21.46 8.54 -12.25
N GLY A 250 21.34 7.35 -11.65
CA GLY A 250 22.40 6.34 -11.64
C GLY A 250 22.77 5.79 -13.01
N ALA A 251 21.89 5.86 -14.01
CA ALA A 251 22.12 5.34 -15.36
C ALA A 251 22.94 6.26 -16.26
N ASN A 252 22.98 7.58 -16.01
CA ASN A 252 23.60 8.56 -16.90
C ASN A 252 24.75 9.34 -16.25
N HIS A 253 25.94 8.73 -16.26
CA HIS A 253 27.16 9.32 -15.68
C HIS A 253 27.77 10.49 -16.47
N LEU A 254 27.21 10.85 -17.63
CA LEU A 254 27.58 12.06 -18.36
C LEU A 254 26.86 13.29 -17.80
N LEU A 255 25.64 13.11 -17.33
CA LEU A 255 24.83 14.17 -16.73
C LEU A 255 25.06 14.28 -15.21
N TYR A 256 25.27 13.15 -14.53
CA TYR A 256 25.39 13.09 -13.08
C TYR A 256 26.73 12.50 -12.63
N ASP A 257 27.46 13.24 -11.77
CA ASP A 257 28.72 12.75 -11.22
C ASP A 257 28.48 11.67 -10.14
N LYS A 258 28.90 10.45 -10.47
CA LYS A 258 28.83 9.30 -9.57
C LYS A 258 29.70 9.48 -8.31
N LYS A 259 30.81 10.20 -8.38
CA LYS A 259 31.75 10.36 -7.26
C LYS A 259 31.17 11.22 -6.14
N THR A 260 30.38 12.22 -6.52
CA THR A 260 29.69 13.10 -5.57
C THR A 260 28.33 12.54 -5.17
N ASN A 261 27.88 11.44 -5.79
CA ASN A 261 26.50 10.95 -5.73
C ASN A 261 25.54 12.11 -6.03
N GLU A 262 25.76 12.76 -7.17
CA GLU A 262 24.96 13.90 -7.61
C GLU A 262 23.52 13.47 -7.90
N HIS A 263 22.56 14.22 -7.36
CA HIS A 263 21.12 14.03 -7.56
C HIS A 263 20.45 15.40 -7.76
N PRO A 264 19.33 15.48 -8.50
CA PRO A 264 18.53 16.70 -8.53
C PRO A 264 17.97 17.02 -7.15
N ASP A 265 17.73 18.30 -6.89
CA ASP A 265 16.90 18.70 -5.75
C ASP A 265 15.52 18.04 -5.89
N HIS A 266 15.09 17.26 -4.90
CA HIS A 266 13.81 16.56 -4.95
C HIS A 266 12.95 16.79 -3.71
N VAL A 267 11.82 17.45 -3.90
CA VAL A 267 10.89 17.78 -2.80
C VAL A 267 9.51 17.18 -3.09
N VAL A 268 8.96 16.48 -2.10
CA VAL A 268 7.60 15.93 -2.15
C VAL A 268 6.76 16.56 -1.05
N VAL A 269 5.57 17.07 -1.39
CA VAL A 269 4.64 17.66 -0.42
C VAL A 269 3.26 17.04 -0.60
N ILE A 270 2.62 16.71 0.52
CA ILE A 270 1.22 16.27 0.57
C ILE A 270 0.49 17.08 1.63
N LYS A 271 -0.67 17.65 1.27
CA LYS A 271 -1.53 18.41 2.19
C LYS A 271 -2.95 17.86 2.19
N TYR A 272 -3.57 17.85 3.36
CA TYR A 272 -4.97 17.53 3.52
C TYR A 272 -5.84 18.77 3.23
N VAL A 273 -6.67 18.70 2.19
CA VAL A 273 -7.59 19.76 1.79
C VAL A 273 -8.97 19.14 1.59
N PRO A 274 -9.85 19.17 2.62
CA PRO A 274 -11.12 18.42 2.61
C PRO A 274 -12.01 18.66 1.38
N PHE A 275 -12.00 19.90 0.86
CA PHE A 275 -12.88 20.32 -0.22
C PHE A 275 -12.74 19.45 -1.49
N VAL A 276 -11.52 19.01 -1.82
CA VAL A 276 -11.28 18.26 -3.06
C VAL A 276 -11.63 16.77 -2.95
N LYS A 277 -11.96 16.26 -1.76
CA LYS A 277 -12.31 14.85 -1.51
C LYS A 277 -11.31 13.88 -2.18
N ASP A 278 -11.80 12.90 -2.94
CA ASP A 278 -10.98 11.91 -3.65
C ASP A 278 -10.28 12.47 -4.91
N SER A 279 -10.70 13.65 -5.38
CA SER A 279 -10.10 14.32 -6.55
C SER A 279 -8.78 15.00 -6.19
N LYS A 280 -7.75 14.18 -5.92
CA LYS A 280 -6.38 14.62 -5.68
C LYS A 280 -5.89 15.57 -6.78
N ARG A 281 -5.22 16.65 -6.37
CA ARG A 281 -4.48 17.55 -7.27
C ARG A 281 -2.99 17.27 -7.15
N ALA A 282 -2.31 17.20 -8.28
CA ALA A 282 -0.87 17.03 -8.42
C ALA A 282 -0.33 18.22 -9.20
N MET A 283 0.72 18.85 -8.70
CA MET A 283 1.40 19.97 -9.35
C MET A 283 2.89 19.70 -9.25
N ASP A 284 3.56 19.65 -10.39
CA ASP A 284 4.96 19.27 -10.48
C ASP A 284 5.71 20.32 -11.30
N GLU A 285 6.88 20.71 -10.82
CA GLU A 285 7.84 21.54 -11.53
C GLU A 285 9.09 20.71 -11.81
N TYR A 286 9.53 20.70 -13.08
CA TYR A 286 10.75 20.03 -13.53
C TYR A 286 11.64 21.09 -14.16
N ILE A 287 12.83 21.27 -13.58
CA ILE A 287 13.84 22.22 -14.07
C ILE A 287 15.03 21.42 -14.58
N SER A 288 15.40 21.64 -15.83
CA SER A 288 16.54 20.99 -16.48
C SER A 288 17.54 22.01 -17.00
N SER A 289 18.83 21.65 -16.96
CA SER A 289 19.85 22.31 -17.77
C SER A 289 19.84 21.75 -19.20
N ILE A 290 20.04 22.65 -20.17
CA ILE A 290 19.96 22.38 -21.62
C ILE A 290 21.28 22.68 -22.31
#